data_AF-A0AAF0C6D7-F1
#
_entry.id   AF-A0AAF0C6D7-F1
#
_cell.length_a   1.000
_cell.length_b   1.000
_cell.length_c   1.000
_cell.angle_alpha   90.00
_cell.angle_beta   90.00
_cell.angle_gamma   90.00
#
_symmetry.space_group_name_H-M   'P 1'
#
loop_
_entity.id
_entity.type
_entity.pdbx_description
1 polymer ?
#
loop_
_entity_poly.entity_id
_entity_poly.type
_entity_poly.pdbx_seq_one_letter_code
_entity_poly.pdbx_strand_id
1 'polypeptide(L)'
;MYLTLTSQMLGTHADLSKNKITEYGLVFTHEPATDAGLYQINLTFALDDSSKAFIEGQGSLIQSLNDAYRDSFYPAMVKADILHEQGITGDGVTVAVVDSGLRGDFDWSMQYKVNGGNRIKAFYNAISDTLVDTHIFDKFDAERHGYLEDGNGHGSHISSIIVRSLPKVDAMTGEYENSYNGIAPNANLVAVKALDTNGQGTYADVIRGIDFVIANKEKYNIRILNLSLSTSVQSHYWDDLLNQAVMKAWQAGIFVVASAGNTGPDAMTIGVPGNVPYVMTVGAVSDNYSVTNSSDDFLARFSAAGPTYEGFVKPELVAPGGHILGFMPSDGKLAQDHPEFFDGIGWFMMSGTSQAAAIVSGIAALVLEQDVNLSPDELKCRLLSAGQPAVNGQGQLAVSIFQQGSGLIDAYQAVYSSAAGCANQGLDVDADLAGTSHFGGRANQDENGQYYISGLEGSGYLWQDGYLWVDGYLWADGYLWADGYLWADGYLWADGYLWADGYLWVDSHSTMADKIEANVWVSQE
;
A
#
# COMPACT_ATOMS: atom_id res chain seq x y z
N MET A 1 -6.73 -23.57 -16.81
CA MET A 1 -5.43 -23.16 -17.39
C MET A 1 -5.68 -22.66 -18.82
N TYR A 2 -5.66 -21.35 -19.03
CA TYR A 2 -5.51 -20.78 -20.38
C TYR A 2 -4.06 -20.36 -20.51
N LEU A 3 -3.35 -20.94 -21.47
CA LEU A 3 -1.98 -20.57 -21.77
C LEU A 3 -2.02 -19.60 -22.96
N THR A 4 -1.80 -18.31 -22.72
CA THR A 4 -1.74 -17.32 -23.81
C THR A 4 -0.32 -17.30 -24.37
N LEU A 5 -0.11 -17.95 -25.51
CA LEU A 5 1.17 -17.95 -26.21
C LEU A 5 1.39 -16.59 -26.89
N THR A 6 2.42 -15.85 -26.47
CA THR A 6 2.84 -14.60 -27.13
C THR A 6 3.65 -14.90 -28.40
N SER A 7 3.64 -13.96 -29.35
CA SER A 7 4.38 -14.08 -30.61
C SER A 7 5.91 -14.17 -30.43
N GLN A 8 6.44 -13.67 -29.31
CA GLN A 8 7.85 -13.81 -28.95
C GLN A 8 8.24 -15.24 -28.55
N MET A 9 7.37 -15.97 -27.85
CA MET A 9 7.60 -17.38 -27.53
C MET A 9 7.57 -18.27 -28.78
N LEU A 10 6.78 -17.89 -29.79
CA LEU A 10 6.73 -18.56 -31.09
C LEU A 10 7.89 -18.14 -32.03
N GLY A 11 8.62 -17.07 -31.70
CA GLY A 11 9.51 -16.34 -32.61
C GLY A 11 10.89 -16.95 -32.83
N THR A 12 11.33 -17.91 -32.00
CA THR A 12 12.65 -18.54 -32.15
C THR A 12 12.66 -19.74 -33.10
N HIS A 13 11.49 -20.26 -33.50
CA HIS A 13 11.37 -21.36 -34.45
C HIS A 13 10.65 -20.90 -35.73
N ALA A 14 11.44 -20.55 -36.75
CA ALA A 14 11.00 -20.03 -38.04
C ALA A 14 9.93 -20.87 -38.78
N ASP A 15 9.77 -22.16 -38.41
CA ASP A 15 8.84 -23.10 -39.05
C ASP A 15 7.39 -22.99 -38.56
N LEU A 16 7.13 -22.51 -37.34
CA LEU A 16 5.76 -22.42 -36.78
C LEU A 16 4.89 -21.38 -37.49
N SER A 17 5.50 -20.36 -38.11
CA SER A 17 4.79 -19.31 -38.85
C SER A 17 4.37 -19.72 -40.28
N LYS A 18 4.95 -20.82 -40.82
CA LYS A 18 4.77 -21.25 -42.21
C LYS A 18 3.84 -22.46 -42.36
N ASN A 19 3.72 -23.27 -41.32
CA ASN A 19 2.96 -24.51 -41.31
C ASN A 19 1.70 -24.38 -40.44
N LYS A 20 0.62 -25.09 -40.78
CA LYS A 20 -0.58 -25.10 -39.93
C LYS A 20 -0.40 -26.07 -38.77
N ILE A 21 -0.66 -25.61 -37.56
CA ILE A 21 -0.71 -26.47 -36.37
C ILE A 21 -1.94 -27.38 -36.51
N THR A 22 -1.71 -28.69 -36.52
CA THR A 22 -2.77 -29.71 -36.66
C THR A 22 -3.14 -30.34 -35.32
N GLU A 23 -2.20 -30.38 -34.38
CA GLU A 23 -2.38 -30.88 -33.02
C GLU A 23 -1.43 -30.15 -32.07
N TYR A 24 -1.82 -29.98 -30.81
CA TYR A 24 -0.95 -29.46 -29.76
C TYR A 24 -1.08 -30.31 -28.51
N GLY A 25 0.02 -30.47 -27.78
CA GLY A 25 0.08 -31.19 -26.51
C GLY A 25 0.90 -30.41 -25.49
N LEU A 26 0.37 -30.28 -24.28
CA LEU A 26 1.11 -29.82 -23.11
C LEU A 26 1.58 -31.03 -22.30
N VAL A 27 2.87 -31.05 -21.97
CA VAL A 27 3.43 -32.04 -21.05
C VAL A 27 4.08 -31.28 -19.88
N PHE A 28 3.60 -31.58 -18.67
CA PHE A 28 4.25 -31.16 -17.43
C PHE A 28 5.23 -32.24 -17.02
N THR A 29 6.53 -31.93 -17.03
CA THR A 29 7.55 -32.81 -16.46
C THR A 29 8.02 -32.22 -15.15
N HIS A 30 7.77 -32.95 -14.07
CA HIS A 30 8.35 -32.66 -12.76
C HIS A 30 9.81 -33.13 -12.78
N GLU A 31 10.75 -32.19 -12.77
CA GLU A 31 12.17 -32.48 -12.56
C GLU A 31 12.36 -33.01 -11.11
N PRO A 32 13.08 -34.13 -10.91
CA PRO A 32 13.25 -34.68 -9.57
C PRO A 32 14.32 -33.90 -8.78
N ALA A 33 13.84 -33.25 -7.72
CA ALA A 33 14.52 -33.00 -6.45
C ALA A 33 15.85 -32.22 -6.45
N THR A 34 15.72 -30.88 -6.47
CA THR A 34 16.49 -29.98 -5.56
C THR A 34 15.66 -28.78 -5.12
N ASP A 35 14.73 -28.29 -5.95
CA ASP A 35 13.84 -27.16 -5.62
C ASP A 35 12.37 -27.56 -5.80
N ALA A 36 11.63 -27.61 -4.70
CA ALA A 36 10.21 -27.92 -4.69
C ALA A 36 9.42 -26.72 -5.26
N GLY A 37 9.18 -26.69 -6.59
CA GLY A 37 8.32 -25.66 -7.21
C GLY A 37 8.56 -25.40 -8.70
N LEU A 38 9.67 -25.86 -9.27
CA LEU A 38 9.97 -25.66 -10.69
C LEU A 38 9.32 -26.75 -11.55
N TYR A 39 8.47 -26.32 -12.49
CA TYR A 39 7.92 -27.19 -13.52
C TYR A 39 8.55 -26.82 -14.88
N GLN A 40 9.06 -27.82 -15.59
CA GLN A 40 9.32 -27.67 -17.01
C GLN A 40 8.01 -27.86 -17.77
N ILE A 41 7.58 -26.83 -18.48
CA ILE A 41 6.43 -26.88 -19.36
C ILE A 41 6.96 -27.12 -20.78
N ASN A 42 6.72 -28.32 -21.27
CA ASN A 42 7.06 -28.69 -22.64
C ASN A 42 5.82 -28.56 -23.51
N LEU A 43 5.84 -27.58 -24.42
CA LEU A 43 4.81 -27.40 -25.44
C LEU A 43 5.25 -28.13 -26.71
N THR A 44 4.45 -29.11 -27.13
CA THR A 44 4.68 -29.85 -28.37
C THR A 44 3.61 -29.50 -29.39
N PHE A 45 4.01 -29.12 -30.60
CA PHE A 45 3.12 -28.90 -31.73
C PHE A 45 3.35 -29.98 -32.79
N ALA A 46 2.27 -30.53 -33.34
CA ALA A 46 2.31 -31.29 -34.58
C ALA A 46 1.95 -30.36 -35.75
N LEU A 47 2.83 -30.33 -36.75
CA LEU A 47 2.64 -29.56 -37.97
C LEU A 47 2.01 -30.43 -39.06
N ASP A 48 1.34 -29.80 -40.04
CA ASP A 48 0.70 -30.47 -41.18
C ASP A 48 1.68 -31.24 -42.08
N ASP A 49 2.98 -30.93 -42.01
CA ASP A 49 4.06 -31.70 -42.64
C ASP A 49 4.49 -32.94 -41.83
N SER A 50 3.77 -33.28 -40.75
CA SER A 50 4.06 -34.38 -39.83
C SER A 50 5.34 -34.23 -39.00
N SER A 51 5.98 -33.05 -39.01
CA SER A 51 7.08 -32.73 -38.11
C SER A 51 6.58 -32.30 -36.73
N LYS A 52 7.40 -32.51 -35.69
CA LYS A 52 7.12 -32.07 -34.32
C LYS A 52 8.06 -30.93 -33.96
N ALA A 53 7.49 -29.81 -33.51
CA ALA A 53 8.24 -28.68 -32.95
C ALA A 53 8.09 -28.67 -31.43
N PHE A 54 9.19 -28.41 -30.72
CA PHE A 54 9.24 -28.35 -29.27
C PHE A 54 9.63 -26.94 -28.84
N ILE A 55 8.88 -26.37 -27.92
CA ILE A 55 9.28 -25.16 -27.19
C ILE A 55 9.36 -25.54 -25.72
N GLU A 56 10.55 -25.39 -25.17
CA GLU A 56 10.82 -25.62 -23.75
C GLU A 56 10.76 -24.27 -23.02
N GLY A 57 9.86 -24.18 -22.05
CA GLY A 57 9.76 -23.03 -21.15
C GLY A 57 9.94 -23.49 -19.71
N GLN A 58 10.66 -22.69 -18.92
CA GLN A 58 10.71 -22.84 -17.47
C GLN A 58 9.73 -21.87 -16.82
N GLY A 59 8.92 -22.38 -15.89
CA GLY A 59 7.98 -21.55 -15.13
C GLY A 59 7.74 -22.14 -13.74
N SER A 60 7.55 -21.26 -12.76
CA SER A 60 7.04 -21.60 -11.44
C SER A 60 5.52 -21.76 -11.52
N LEU A 61 4.98 -22.86 -10.99
CA LEU A 61 3.54 -23.06 -10.92
C LEU A 61 3.03 -22.31 -9.67
N ILE A 62 2.64 -21.05 -9.85
CA ILE A 62 2.39 -20.12 -8.73
C ILE A 62 1.19 -20.53 -7.86
N GLN A 63 0.29 -21.39 -8.34
CA GLN A 63 -0.67 -22.07 -7.48
C GLN A 63 -1.31 -23.23 -8.23
N SER A 64 -1.62 -24.31 -7.51
CA SER A 64 -2.55 -25.32 -7.99
C SER A 64 -3.90 -24.66 -8.25
N LEU A 65 -4.29 -24.54 -9.52
CA LEU A 65 -5.64 -24.18 -9.94
C LEU A 65 -6.66 -25.32 -9.66
N ASN A 66 -6.48 -26.12 -8.60
CA ASN A 66 -7.62 -26.87 -8.10
C ASN A 66 -8.58 -25.84 -7.50
N ASP A 67 -9.80 -25.76 -8.04
CA ASP A 67 -10.85 -24.78 -7.76
C ASP A 67 -11.28 -24.65 -6.28
N ALA A 68 -10.65 -25.39 -5.36
CA ALA A 68 -11.03 -25.46 -3.95
C ALA A 68 -10.17 -24.59 -3.01
N TYR A 69 -8.90 -24.31 -3.33
CA TYR A 69 -7.97 -23.72 -2.35
C TYR A 69 -7.05 -22.65 -2.96
N ARG A 70 -7.19 -21.41 -2.48
CA ARG A 70 -6.38 -20.24 -2.86
C ARG A 70 -5.77 -19.64 -1.60
N ASP A 71 -4.48 -19.34 -1.65
CA ASP A 71 -3.74 -18.69 -0.57
C ASP A 71 -3.24 -17.32 -1.04
N SER A 72 -3.24 -16.35 -0.14
CA SER A 72 -2.78 -15.01 -0.44
C SER A 72 -1.31 -14.77 -0.07
N PHE A 73 -0.68 -15.69 0.68
CA PHE A 73 0.73 -15.74 1.10
C PHE A 73 1.32 -14.54 1.86
N TYR A 74 0.89 -13.31 1.57
CA TYR A 74 1.34 -12.10 2.23
C TYR A 74 1.13 -12.09 3.76
N PRO A 75 0.14 -12.77 4.38
CA PRO A 75 0.09 -12.85 5.83
C PRO A 75 1.30 -13.59 6.42
N ALA A 76 1.83 -14.59 5.71
CA ALA A 76 3.03 -15.31 6.12
C ALA A 76 4.30 -14.48 5.88
N MET A 77 4.39 -13.77 4.74
CA MET A 77 5.53 -12.91 4.42
C MET A 77 5.79 -11.85 5.50
N VAL A 78 4.73 -11.25 6.04
CA VAL A 78 4.82 -10.26 7.13
C VAL A 78 4.66 -10.87 8.52
N LYS A 79 4.59 -12.21 8.65
CA LYS A 79 4.42 -12.94 9.93
C LYS A 79 3.14 -12.63 10.71
N ALA A 80 2.09 -12.19 10.01
CA ALA A 80 0.75 -12.03 10.58
C ALA A 80 0.06 -13.38 10.85
N ASP A 81 0.42 -14.42 10.10
CA ASP A 81 -0.05 -15.79 10.34
C ASP A 81 0.30 -16.31 11.75
N ILE A 82 1.54 -16.09 12.21
CA ILE A 82 1.97 -16.42 13.57
C ILE A 82 1.09 -15.72 14.61
N LEU A 83 0.72 -14.46 14.37
CA LEU A 83 -0.16 -13.69 15.26
C LEU A 83 -1.60 -14.25 15.25
N HIS A 84 -2.11 -14.66 14.09
CA HIS A 84 -3.42 -15.33 13.99
C HIS A 84 -3.47 -16.61 14.83
N GLU A 85 -2.42 -17.43 14.79
CA GLU A 85 -2.30 -18.65 15.60
C GLU A 85 -2.32 -18.35 17.11
N GLN A 86 -1.83 -17.18 17.50
CA GLN A 86 -1.84 -16.67 18.88
C GLN A 86 -3.18 -16.01 19.27
N GLY A 87 -4.13 -15.91 18.32
CA GLY A 87 -5.44 -15.30 18.52
C GLY A 87 -5.47 -13.78 18.30
N ILE A 88 -4.35 -13.16 17.92
CA ILE A 88 -4.25 -11.74 17.61
C ILE A 88 -4.70 -11.55 16.17
N THR A 89 -5.84 -10.89 15.97
CA THR A 89 -6.60 -10.91 14.71
C THR A 89 -7.23 -9.56 14.36
N GLY A 90 -6.90 -8.50 15.11
CA GLY A 90 -7.40 -7.14 14.96
C GLY A 90 -8.76 -6.90 15.62
N ASP A 91 -9.17 -7.76 16.57
CA ASP A 91 -10.50 -7.61 17.20
C ASP A 91 -10.62 -6.29 17.98
N GLY A 92 -11.84 -5.75 18.03
CA GLY A 92 -12.11 -4.47 18.68
C GLY A 92 -11.65 -3.21 17.92
N VAL A 93 -10.82 -3.35 16.88
CA VAL A 93 -10.32 -2.23 16.07
C VAL A 93 -11.18 -2.03 14.83
N THR A 94 -11.46 -0.78 14.45
CA THR A 94 -12.14 -0.45 13.19
C THR A 94 -11.23 0.27 12.22
N VAL A 95 -11.14 -0.27 11.00
CA VAL A 95 -10.41 0.32 9.87
C VAL A 95 -11.42 0.97 8.93
N ALA A 96 -11.23 2.24 8.62
CA ALA A 96 -11.94 2.94 7.56
C ALA A 96 -11.13 2.88 6.26
N VAL A 97 -11.80 2.57 5.15
CA VAL A 97 -11.20 2.49 3.81
C VAL A 97 -11.90 3.50 2.92
N VAL A 98 -11.20 4.56 2.49
CA VAL A 98 -11.72 5.54 1.53
C VAL A 98 -11.20 5.18 0.14
N ASP A 99 -12.08 4.64 -0.70
CA ASP A 99 -11.72 4.04 -1.99
C ASP A 99 -12.93 4.07 -2.95
N SER A 100 -13.02 3.12 -3.88
CA SER A 100 -14.10 2.94 -4.87
C SER A 100 -15.35 2.26 -4.30
N GLY A 101 -15.31 1.84 -3.05
CA GLY A 101 -16.43 1.30 -2.31
C GLY A 101 -16.14 -0.09 -1.74
N LEU A 102 -17.19 -0.87 -1.56
CA LEU A 102 -17.11 -2.23 -1.06
C LEU A 102 -18.23 -3.06 -1.68
N ARG A 103 -17.88 -4.24 -2.18
CA ARG A 103 -18.82 -5.30 -2.50
C ARG A 103 -18.58 -6.47 -1.56
N GLY A 104 -19.64 -6.92 -0.89
CA GLY A 104 -19.54 -7.98 0.13
C GLY A 104 -20.81 -8.81 0.26
N ASP A 105 -21.79 -8.59 -0.59
CA ASP A 105 -23.02 -9.40 -0.70
C ASP A 105 -22.76 -10.80 -1.26
N PHE A 106 -21.62 -11.03 -1.92
CA PHE A 106 -21.25 -12.32 -2.52
C PHE A 106 -20.14 -13.10 -1.78
N ASP A 107 -19.51 -12.52 -0.75
CA ASP A 107 -18.47 -13.19 0.04
C ASP A 107 -18.71 -12.99 1.54
N TRP A 108 -19.10 -14.07 2.23
CA TRP A 108 -19.35 -14.06 3.67
C TRP A 108 -18.11 -13.69 4.49
N SER A 109 -16.90 -14.02 4.00
CA SER A 109 -15.64 -13.78 4.71
C SER A 109 -15.23 -12.31 4.72
N MET A 110 -15.83 -11.50 3.83
CA MET A 110 -15.70 -10.04 3.85
C MET A 110 -16.62 -9.39 4.88
N GLN A 111 -17.77 -10.00 5.19
CA GLN A 111 -18.76 -9.43 6.09
C GLN A 111 -18.60 -9.89 7.54
N TYR A 112 -18.31 -11.17 7.73
CA TYR A 112 -18.31 -11.77 9.05
C TYR A 112 -16.89 -11.94 9.56
N LYS A 113 -16.72 -11.74 10.86
CA LYS A 113 -15.48 -12.01 11.58
C LYS A 113 -15.26 -13.50 11.75
N VAL A 114 -14.02 -13.91 12.02
CA VAL A 114 -13.69 -15.28 12.44
C VAL A 114 -14.45 -15.65 13.72
N ASN A 115 -14.47 -14.75 14.69
CA ASN A 115 -15.17 -14.95 15.97
C ASN A 115 -16.70 -14.74 15.90
N GLY A 116 -17.23 -14.50 14.69
CA GLY A 116 -18.65 -14.29 14.44
C GLY A 116 -19.10 -12.84 14.57
N GLY A 117 -20.30 -12.56 14.05
CA GLY A 117 -20.86 -11.22 14.00
C GLY A 117 -20.35 -10.38 12.82
N ASN A 118 -21.07 -9.31 12.52
CA ASN A 118 -20.78 -8.46 11.38
C ASN A 118 -19.66 -7.46 11.67
N ARG A 119 -18.67 -7.41 10.77
CA ARG A 119 -17.55 -6.46 10.80
C ARG A 119 -17.89 -5.11 10.17
N ILE A 120 -18.76 -5.06 9.16
CA ILE A 120 -19.12 -3.86 8.40
C ILE A 120 -19.98 -2.96 9.28
N LYS A 121 -19.40 -1.85 9.75
CA LYS A 121 -20.06 -0.89 10.63
C LYS A 121 -20.76 0.23 9.88
N ALA A 122 -20.28 0.59 8.70
CA ALA A 122 -20.94 1.59 7.86
C ALA A 122 -20.47 1.46 6.40
N PHE A 123 -21.35 1.87 5.48
CA PHE A 123 -20.99 2.17 4.10
C PHE A 123 -21.45 3.59 3.80
N TYR A 124 -20.52 4.48 3.49
CA TYR A 124 -20.80 5.86 3.12
C TYR A 124 -20.37 6.11 1.68
N ASN A 125 -21.31 6.53 0.83
CA ASN A 125 -21.00 6.97 -0.51
C ASN A 125 -20.81 8.50 -0.48
N ALA A 126 -19.55 8.92 -0.49
CA ALA A 126 -19.18 10.33 -0.48
C ALA A 126 -19.58 11.02 -1.79
N ILE A 127 -19.57 10.33 -2.93
CA ILE A 127 -19.94 10.91 -4.24
C ILE A 127 -21.41 11.37 -4.25
N SER A 128 -22.32 10.55 -3.71
CA SER A 128 -23.74 10.88 -3.61
C SER A 128 -24.15 11.50 -2.27
N ASP A 129 -23.22 11.62 -1.32
CA ASP A 129 -23.47 12.02 0.07
C ASP A 129 -24.58 11.19 0.75
N THR A 130 -24.44 9.87 0.71
CA THR A 130 -25.44 8.95 1.28
C THR A 130 -24.80 7.92 2.20
N LEU A 131 -25.33 7.82 3.42
CA LEU A 131 -24.97 6.80 4.40
C LEU A 131 -25.97 5.65 4.35
N VAL A 132 -25.47 4.42 4.23
CA VAL A 132 -26.28 3.20 4.42
C VAL A 132 -26.29 2.82 5.88
N ASP A 133 -27.49 2.52 6.39
CA ASP A 133 -27.72 2.20 7.79
C ASP A 133 -27.06 0.88 8.20
N THR A 134 -26.46 0.90 9.38
CA THR A 134 -25.63 -0.16 9.94
C THR A 134 -26.44 -1.41 10.29
N HIS A 135 -27.73 -1.27 10.64
CA HIS A 135 -28.58 -2.42 10.96
C HIS A 135 -28.89 -3.31 9.74
N ILE A 136 -28.81 -2.75 8.52
CA ILE A 136 -29.01 -3.52 7.28
C ILE A 136 -27.92 -4.56 7.13
N PHE A 137 -26.73 -4.30 7.66
CA PHE A 137 -25.62 -5.25 7.57
C PHE A 137 -25.83 -6.46 8.49
N ASP A 138 -26.57 -6.37 9.60
CA ASP A 138 -26.75 -7.50 10.51
C ASP A 138 -27.55 -8.68 9.92
N LYS A 139 -28.13 -8.53 8.73
CA LYS A 139 -28.90 -9.56 8.03
C LYS A 139 -28.24 -10.00 6.71
N PHE A 140 -28.29 -11.30 6.44
CA PHE A 140 -27.89 -11.89 5.16
C PHE A 140 -29.16 -12.20 4.35
N ASP A 141 -29.69 -11.24 3.61
CA ASP A 141 -30.86 -11.49 2.75
C ASP A 141 -30.89 -10.65 1.47
N ALA A 142 -31.86 -10.96 0.61
CA ALA A 142 -32.07 -10.38 -0.71
C ALA A 142 -32.39 -8.87 -0.69
N GLU A 143 -32.74 -8.28 0.46
CA GLU A 143 -32.96 -6.83 0.57
C GLU A 143 -31.65 -6.05 0.40
N ARG A 144 -30.49 -6.69 0.59
CA ARG A 144 -29.17 -6.03 0.56
C ARG A 144 -28.66 -5.64 -0.84
N HIS A 145 -29.18 -6.26 -1.89
CA HIS A 145 -28.68 -6.08 -3.25
C HIS A 145 -28.77 -4.61 -3.69
N GLY A 146 -27.61 -3.97 -3.92
CA GLY A 146 -27.52 -2.58 -4.39
C GLY A 146 -27.18 -1.54 -3.32
N TYR A 147 -27.05 -1.91 -2.04
CA TYR A 147 -26.59 -0.96 -1.00
C TYR A 147 -25.07 -0.87 -0.87
N LEU A 148 -24.39 -1.99 -1.14
CA LEU A 148 -22.94 -2.06 -1.21
C LEU A 148 -22.54 -2.00 -2.68
N GLU A 149 -21.85 -0.92 -3.04
CA GLU A 149 -21.49 -0.64 -4.42
C GLU A 149 -19.97 -0.47 -4.52
N ASP A 150 -19.37 -1.30 -5.35
CA ASP A 150 -18.02 -1.12 -5.84
C ASP A 150 -17.99 -1.46 -7.32
N GLY A 151 -18.25 -0.45 -8.16
CA GLY A 151 -18.23 -0.62 -9.60
C GLY A 151 -16.83 -0.80 -10.18
N ASN A 152 -15.78 -0.45 -9.44
CA ASN A 152 -14.41 -0.56 -9.91
C ASN A 152 -13.78 -1.91 -9.51
N GLY A 153 -13.96 -2.31 -8.26
CA GLY A 153 -13.41 -3.53 -7.65
C GLY A 153 -12.19 -3.29 -6.76
N HIS A 154 -11.52 -2.14 -6.89
CA HIS A 154 -10.32 -1.82 -6.11
C HIS A 154 -10.61 -1.76 -4.60
N GLY A 155 -11.68 -1.10 -4.18
CA GLY A 155 -11.99 -0.93 -2.75
C GLY A 155 -12.33 -2.24 -2.05
N SER A 156 -13.00 -3.16 -2.76
CA SER A 156 -13.25 -4.53 -2.30
C SER A 156 -11.95 -5.32 -2.17
N HIS A 157 -11.04 -5.19 -3.14
CA HIS A 157 -9.72 -5.82 -3.11
C HIS A 157 -8.89 -5.32 -1.92
N ILE A 158 -8.78 -4.00 -1.73
CA ILE A 158 -8.07 -3.38 -0.60
C ILE A 158 -8.67 -3.82 0.73
N SER A 159 -9.99 -3.74 0.87
CA SER A 159 -10.67 -4.20 2.08
C SER A 159 -10.39 -5.67 2.37
N SER A 160 -10.31 -6.52 1.35
CA SER A 160 -10.09 -7.95 1.53
C SER A 160 -8.70 -8.28 2.09
N ILE A 161 -7.68 -7.54 1.66
CA ILE A 161 -6.31 -7.68 2.18
C ILE A 161 -6.27 -7.36 3.67
N ILE A 162 -7.05 -6.37 4.09
CA ILE A 162 -7.12 -5.96 5.50
C ILE A 162 -7.89 -7.00 6.31
N VAL A 163 -9.13 -7.35 5.93
CA VAL A 163 -10.08 -7.96 6.88
C VAL A 163 -10.60 -9.34 6.52
N ARG A 164 -10.30 -9.91 5.34
CA ARG A 164 -10.97 -11.15 4.90
C ARG A 164 -10.73 -12.34 5.85
N SER A 165 -11.79 -12.88 6.45
CA SER A 165 -11.72 -14.01 7.40
C SER A 165 -11.72 -15.39 6.74
N LEU A 166 -11.43 -15.48 5.45
CA LEU A 166 -11.38 -16.76 4.77
C LEU A 166 -10.18 -17.53 5.34
N PRO A 167 -10.36 -18.77 5.85
CA PRO A 167 -9.25 -19.55 6.36
C PRO A 167 -8.22 -19.83 5.28
N LYS A 168 -6.95 -19.64 5.62
CA LYS A 168 -5.82 -20.01 4.77
C LYS A 168 -5.78 -21.52 4.64
N VAL A 169 -5.46 -21.99 3.44
CA VAL A 169 -5.26 -23.41 3.16
C VAL A 169 -3.88 -23.59 2.57
N ASP A 170 -3.12 -24.53 3.13
CA ASP A 170 -1.81 -24.89 2.61
C ASP A 170 -1.98 -25.43 1.17
N ALA A 171 -1.30 -24.78 0.22
CA ALA A 171 -1.45 -25.07 -1.19
C ALA A 171 -0.90 -26.45 -1.61
N MET A 172 -0.04 -27.08 -0.79
CA MET A 172 0.56 -28.39 -1.05
C MET A 172 -0.24 -29.53 -0.40
N THR A 173 -0.71 -29.35 0.82
CA THR A 173 -1.39 -30.38 1.62
C THR A 173 -2.92 -30.29 1.52
N GLY A 174 -3.45 -29.10 1.22
CA GLY A 174 -4.89 -28.82 1.25
C GLY A 174 -5.46 -28.76 2.67
N GLU A 175 -4.60 -28.70 3.69
CA GLU A 175 -5.02 -28.58 5.08
C GLU A 175 -5.28 -27.12 5.46
N TYR A 176 -6.32 -26.90 6.27
CA TYR A 176 -6.58 -25.59 6.83
C TYR A 176 -5.51 -25.24 7.86
N GLU A 177 -4.95 -24.05 7.73
CA GLU A 177 -4.05 -23.48 8.72
C GLU A 177 -4.86 -22.66 9.74
N ASN A 178 -4.27 -22.42 10.91
CA ASN A 178 -4.84 -21.50 11.91
C ASN A 178 -4.55 -20.03 11.55
N SER A 179 -4.67 -19.69 10.26
CA SER A 179 -4.43 -18.37 9.69
C SER A 179 -5.51 -18.05 8.64
N TYR A 180 -5.54 -16.81 8.17
CA TYR A 180 -6.59 -16.25 7.33
C TYR A 180 -6.01 -15.42 6.21
N ASN A 181 -6.77 -15.23 5.14
CA ASN A 181 -6.29 -14.49 3.98
C ASN A 181 -6.13 -12.98 4.24
N GLY A 182 -6.93 -12.35 5.11
CA GLY A 182 -6.72 -10.96 5.53
C GLY A 182 -5.72 -10.85 6.67
N ILE A 183 -5.04 -9.70 6.79
CA ILE A 183 -4.07 -9.44 7.87
C ILE A 183 -4.73 -9.27 9.25
N ALA A 184 -5.93 -8.70 9.32
CA ALA A 184 -6.67 -8.42 10.54
C ALA A 184 -8.10 -8.98 10.43
N PRO A 185 -8.25 -10.31 10.44
CA PRO A 185 -9.49 -10.99 10.06
C PRO A 185 -10.64 -10.81 11.06
N ASN A 186 -10.44 -10.21 12.23
CA ASN A 186 -11.50 -9.81 13.17
C ASN A 186 -11.70 -8.29 13.30
N ALA A 187 -10.94 -7.47 12.57
CA ALA A 187 -11.16 -6.03 12.53
C ALA A 187 -12.51 -5.68 11.91
N ASN A 188 -13.12 -4.62 12.46
CA ASN A 188 -14.31 -3.99 11.91
C ASN A 188 -13.94 -3.14 10.69
N LEU A 189 -14.91 -2.91 9.81
CA LEU A 189 -14.73 -2.17 8.56
C LEU A 189 -15.74 -1.03 8.45
N VAL A 190 -15.26 0.16 8.10
CA VAL A 190 -16.09 1.27 7.57
C VAL A 190 -15.64 1.51 6.14
N ALA A 191 -16.53 1.26 5.18
CA ALA A 191 -16.23 1.47 3.77
C ALA A 191 -16.75 2.84 3.33
N VAL A 192 -15.89 3.61 2.67
CA VAL A 192 -16.21 4.94 2.15
C VAL A 192 -15.93 4.98 0.66
N LYS A 193 -16.99 5.10 -0.14
CA LYS A 193 -16.88 5.26 -1.59
C LYS A 193 -16.66 6.72 -1.94
N ALA A 194 -15.44 7.06 -2.34
CA ALA A 194 -15.05 8.37 -2.87
C ALA A 194 -14.57 8.31 -4.34
N LEU A 195 -14.35 7.10 -4.88
CA LEU A 195 -13.97 6.88 -6.28
C LEU A 195 -15.10 6.22 -7.07
N ASP A 196 -15.25 6.60 -8.33
CA ASP A 196 -16.27 6.12 -9.25
C ASP A 196 -15.93 4.73 -9.84
N THR A 197 -16.73 4.27 -10.79
CA THR A 197 -16.52 2.98 -11.48
C THR A 197 -15.20 2.90 -12.25
N ASN A 198 -14.64 4.04 -12.68
CA ASN A 198 -13.34 4.10 -13.33
C ASN A 198 -12.19 4.23 -12.33
N GLY A 199 -12.48 4.21 -11.02
CA GLY A 199 -11.49 4.45 -9.98
C GLY A 199 -11.09 5.92 -9.85
N GLN A 200 -11.90 6.86 -10.39
CA GLN A 200 -11.62 8.30 -10.36
C GLN A 200 -12.52 9.00 -9.35
N GLY A 201 -12.00 9.98 -8.62
CA GLY A 201 -12.72 10.81 -7.68
C GLY A 201 -12.25 12.26 -7.73
N THR A 202 -13.01 13.14 -7.08
CA THR A 202 -12.61 14.54 -6.92
C THR A 202 -12.02 14.77 -5.53
N TYR A 203 -11.20 15.81 -5.38
CA TYR A 203 -10.73 16.29 -4.07
C TYR A 203 -11.90 16.46 -3.09
N ALA A 204 -13.02 17.04 -3.54
CA ALA A 204 -14.17 17.27 -2.69
C ALA A 204 -14.79 15.97 -2.16
N ASP A 205 -14.86 14.90 -2.98
CA ASP A 205 -15.43 13.62 -2.57
C ASP A 205 -14.52 12.90 -1.57
N VAL A 206 -13.21 12.91 -1.80
CA VAL A 206 -12.25 12.29 -0.88
C VAL A 206 -12.20 13.05 0.45
N ILE A 207 -12.17 14.39 0.42
CA ILE A 207 -12.23 15.22 1.63
C ILE A 207 -13.54 14.97 2.39
N ARG A 208 -14.68 14.89 1.70
CA ARG A 208 -15.98 14.54 2.33
C ARG A 208 -15.94 13.15 2.98
N GLY A 209 -15.30 12.19 2.33
CA GLY A 209 -15.08 10.86 2.89
C GLY A 209 -14.24 10.88 4.17
N ILE A 210 -13.13 11.64 4.17
CA ILE A 210 -12.27 11.81 5.36
C ILE A 210 -13.02 12.53 6.48
N ASP A 211 -13.78 13.59 6.16
CA ASP A 211 -14.60 14.32 7.13
C ASP A 211 -15.65 13.42 7.78
N PHE A 212 -16.33 12.57 7.00
CA PHE A 212 -17.22 11.54 7.52
C PHE A 212 -16.52 10.60 8.51
N VAL A 213 -15.31 10.15 8.18
CA VAL A 213 -14.50 9.28 9.04
C VAL A 213 -14.17 9.97 10.36
N ILE A 214 -13.71 11.23 10.33
CA ILE A 214 -13.42 12.02 11.53
C ILE A 214 -14.69 12.21 12.37
N ALA A 215 -15.79 12.64 11.75
CA ALA A 215 -17.05 12.93 12.44
C ALA A 215 -17.69 11.69 13.07
N ASN A 216 -17.43 10.49 12.53
CA ASN A 216 -17.99 9.23 13.01
C ASN A 216 -16.97 8.34 13.73
N LYS A 217 -15.76 8.85 14.00
CA LYS A 217 -14.67 8.13 14.68
C LYS A 217 -15.16 7.45 15.96
N GLU A 218 -15.75 8.21 16.88
CA GLU A 218 -16.20 7.69 18.17
C GLU A 218 -17.41 6.74 18.01
N LYS A 219 -18.30 7.03 17.06
CA LYS A 219 -19.50 6.21 16.81
C LYS A 219 -19.15 4.80 16.35
N TYR A 220 -18.15 4.66 15.48
CA TYR A 220 -17.74 3.38 14.90
C TYR A 220 -16.42 2.85 15.46
N ASN A 221 -15.85 3.52 16.48
CA ASN A 221 -14.52 3.25 17.02
C ASN A 221 -13.44 3.18 15.92
N ILE A 222 -13.47 4.12 14.97
CA ILE A 222 -12.50 4.19 13.88
C ILE A 222 -11.15 4.57 14.45
N ARG A 223 -10.15 3.73 14.22
CA ARG A 223 -8.78 3.94 14.70
C ARG A 223 -7.78 4.12 13.57
N ILE A 224 -8.08 3.54 12.42
CA ILE A 224 -7.19 3.52 11.26
C ILE A 224 -7.97 4.02 10.05
N LEU A 225 -7.32 4.85 9.23
CA LEU A 225 -7.81 5.31 7.94
C LEU A 225 -6.82 4.88 6.85
N ASN A 226 -7.28 4.04 5.93
CA ASN A 226 -6.54 3.63 4.74
C ASN A 226 -6.91 4.52 3.55
N LEU A 227 -5.88 5.06 2.88
CA LEU A 227 -5.96 5.89 1.68
C LEU A 227 -5.07 5.28 0.58
N SER A 228 -5.61 4.27 -0.11
CA SER A 228 -4.97 3.60 -1.25
C SER A 228 -5.25 4.33 -2.58
N LEU A 229 -4.99 5.63 -2.60
CA LEU A 229 -5.20 6.53 -3.73
C LEU A 229 -4.02 7.48 -3.86
N SER A 230 -3.81 8.02 -5.06
CA SER A 230 -2.80 9.07 -5.24
C SER A 230 -3.15 10.06 -6.34
N THR A 231 -2.54 11.23 -6.23
CA THR A 231 -2.47 12.21 -7.30
C THR A 231 -1.13 12.96 -7.23
N SER A 232 -0.81 13.71 -8.28
CA SER A 232 0.42 14.49 -8.37
C SER A 232 0.46 15.62 -7.33
N VAL A 233 1.64 15.90 -6.78
CA VAL A 233 1.86 17.06 -5.91
C VAL A 233 1.81 18.35 -6.75
N GLN A 234 0.91 19.27 -6.38
CA GLN A 234 0.72 20.55 -7.08
C GLN A 234 1.01 21.78 -6.19
N SER A 235 1.14 21.56 -4.87
CA SER A 235 1.41 22.61 -3.88
C SER A 235 2.12 22.02 -2.67
N HIS A 236 2.55 22.87 -1.75
CA HIS A 236 3.13 22.42 -0.49
C HIS A 236 2.14 21.56 0.30
N TYR A 237 2.66 20.63 1.11
CA TYR A 237 1.78 19.73 1.86
C TYR A 237 0.81 20.47 2.80
N TRP A 238 1.18 21.64 3.32
CA TRP A 238 0.33 22.46 4.17
C TRP A 238 -0.72 23.27 3.41
N ASP A 239 -0.52 23.54 2.11
CA ASP A 239 -1.45 24.30 1.27
C ASP A 239 -2.49 23.41 0.57
N ASP A 240 -2.17 22.13 0.34
CA ASP A 240 -3.07 21.18 -0.30
C ASP A 240 -4.27 20.82 0.62
N LEU A 241 -5.50 21.02 0.13
CA LEU A 241 -6.72 20.82 0.90
C LEU A 241 -6.97 19.35 1.30
N LEU A 242 -6.55 18.39 0.47
CA LEU A 242 -6.64 16.98 0.80
C LEU A 242 -5.62 16.64 1.91
N ASN A 243 -4.41 17.16 1.80
CA ASN A 243 -3.40 16.99 2.85
C ASN A 243 -3.84 17.61 4.18
N GLN A 244 -4.48 18.79 4.17
CA GLN A 244 -5.06 19.37 5.38
C GLN A 244 -6.16 18.47 5.99
N ALA A 245 -7.00 17.84 5.16
CA ALA A 245 -8.00 16.89 5.66
C ALA A 245 -7.34 15.66 6.31
N VAL A 246 -6.26 15.16 5.70
CA VAL A 246 -5.46 14.06 6.23
C VAL A 246 -4.77 14.44 7.55
N MET A 247 -4.17 15.63 7.64
CA MET A 247 -3.59 16.15 8.89
C MET A 247 -4.65 16.29 10.00
N LYS A 248 -5.87 16.72 9.68
CA LYS A 248 -6.99 16.74 10.63
C LYS A 248 -7.39 15.35 11.10
N ALA A 249 -7.33 14.33 10.25
CA ALA A 249 -7.57 12.95 10.67
C ALA A 249 -6.50 12.47 11.65
N TRP A 250 -5.23 12.78 11.38
CA TRP A 250 -4.12 12.49 12.30
C TRP A 250 -4.29 13.20 13.64
N GLN A 251 -4.56 14.51 13.62
CA GLN A 251 -4.84 15.34 14.80
C GLN A 251 -6.01 14.79 15.64
N ALA A 252 -7.05 14.23 14.99
CA ALA A 252 -8.19 13.61 15.67
C ALA A 252 -7.87 12.25 16.34
N GLY A 253 -6.61 11.79 16.26
CA GLY A 253 -6.15 10.53 16.82
C GLY A 253 -6.45 9.31 15.95
N ILE A 254 -6.67 9.50 14.65
CA ILE A 254 -6.84 8.41 13.68
C ILE A 254 -5.49 8.17 13.01
N PHE A 255 -5.01 6.93 13.05
CA PHE A 255 -3.79 6.55 12.36
C PHE A 255 -4.05 6.45 10.86
N VAL A 256 -3.40 7.30 10.07
CA VAL A 256 -3.59 7.34 8.61
C VAL A 256 -2.47 6.57 7.92
N VAL A 257 -2.85 5.68 7.01
CA VAL A 257 -1.96 4.93 6.13
C VAL A 257 -2.24 5.33 4.68
N ALA A 258 -1.24 5.87 4.01
CA ALA A 258 -1.31 6.27 2.61
C ALA A 258 -0.36 5.41 1.76
N SER A 259 -0.80 5.05 0.56
CA SER A 259 0.11 4.47 -0.44
C SER A 259 1.12 5.50 -0.94
N ALA A 260 2.36 5.10 -1.21
CA ALA A 260 3.38 5.98 -1.76
C ALA A 260 3.04 6.51 -3.17
N GLY A 261 2.35 5.70 -3.97
CA GLY A 261 2.08 5.96 -5.39
C GLY A 261 2.84 4.99 -6.30
N ASN A 262 2.40 4.92 -7.56
CA ASN A 262 2.89 3.97 -8.56
C ASN A 262 3.71 4.64 -9.69
N THR A 263 4.25 5.85 -9.43
CA THR A 263 4.97 6.69 -10.41
C THR A 263 6.49 6.65 -10.23
N GLY A 264 7.00 5.69 -9.45
CA GLY A 264 8.44 5.50 -9.25
C GLY A 264 9.15 4.88 -10.46
N PRO A 265 10.45 4.53 -10.32
CA PRO A 265 11.24 4.52 -9.07
C PRO A 265 12.04 5.81 -8.83
N ASP A 266 11.89 6.81 -9.69
CA ASP A 266 12.63 8.06 -9.61
C ASP A 266 12.30 8.82 -8.31
N ALA A 267 13.26 9.61 -7.82
CA ALA A 267 13.07 10.44 -6.64
C ALA A 267 11.98 11.52 -6.84
N MET A 268 11.40 12.01 -5.74
CA MET A 268 10.31 12.99 -5.73
C MET A 268 9.03 12.53 -6.45
N THR A 269 8.75 11.23 -6.44
CA THR A 269 7.56 10.65 -7.06
C THR A 269 6.46 10.30 -6.06
N ILE A 270 6.68 10.56 -4.76
CA ILE A 270 5.66 10.39 -3.70
C ILE A 270 4.48 11.32 -3.96
N GLY A 271 3.29 10.75 -4.13
CA GLY A 271 2.07 11.50 -4.42
C GLY A 271 1.35 12.05 -3.19
N VAL A 272 0.26 12.78 -3.43
CA VAL A 272 -0.71 13.21 -2.41
C VAL A 272 -1.69 12.05 -2.13
N PRO A 273 -1.98 11.68 -0.86
CA PRO A 273 -1.53 12.30 0.39
C PRO A 273 -0.30 11.64 1.03
N GLY A 274 0.40 10.76 0.33
CA GLY A 274 1.63 10.12 0.82
C GLY A 274 2.76 11.11 1.15
N ASN A 275 2.71 12.34 0.63
CA ASN A 275 3.66 13.41 0.92
C ASN A 275 3.43 14.11 2.28
N VAL A 276 2.34 13.83 3.00
CA VAL A 276 2.11 14.39 4.34
C VAL A 276 3.14 13.83 5.34
N PRO A 277 3.89 14.67 6.08
CA PRO A 277 4.99 14.19 6.92
C PRO A 277 4.52 13.36 8.13
N TYR A 278 3.32 13.65 8.64
CA TYR A 278 2.77 13.00 9.83
C TYR A 278 2.38 11.53 9.62
N VAL A 279 1.80 11.21 8.47
CA VAL A 279 1.13 9.91 8.23
C VAL A 279 2.11 8.79 7.92
N MET A 280 1.63 7.55 7.91
CA MET A 280 2.40 6.39 7.46
C MET A 280 2.28 6.24 5.95
N THR A 281 3.36 6.47 5.20
CA THR A 281 3.40 6.26 3.75
C THR A 281 4.11 4.95 3.44
N VAL A 282 3.48 4.11 2.61
CA VAL A 282 3.92 2.72 2.38
C VAL A 282 4.30 2.50 0.92
N GLY A 283 5.55 2.10 0.68
CA GLY A 283 6.02 1.62 -0.62
C GLY A 283 5.82 0.11 -0.79
N ALA A 284 6.10 -0.41 -1.98
CA ALA A 284 5.83 -1.80 -2.35
C ALA A 284 7.11 -2.61 -2.61
N VAL A 285 7.11 -3.85 -2.14
CA VAL A 285 8.06 -4.89 -2.58
C VAL A 285 7.33 -5.97 -3.38
N SER A 286 8.07 -6.63 -4.27
CA SER A 286 7.65 -7.82 -4.99
C SER A 286 8.42 -9.03 -4.46
N ASP A 287 7.71 -10.15 -4.31
CA ASP A 287 8.26 -11.46 -3.96
C ASP A 287 8.79 -12.22 -5.18
N ASN A 288 8.75 -11.61 -6.37
CA ASN A 288 9.09 -12.25 -7.65
C ASN A 288 8.34 -13.58 -7.89
N TYR A 289 7.10 -13.68 -7.40
CA TYR A 289 6.29 -14.91 -7.41
C TYR A 289 6.88 -16.08 -6.62
N SER A 290 7.75 -15.77 -5.66
CA SER A 290 8.51 -16.74 -4.89
C SER A 290 8.19 -16.62 -3.40
N VAL A 291 7.22 -17.41 -2.96
CA VAL A 291 6.72 -17.38 -1.57
C VAL A 291 7.81 -17.72 -0.54
N THR A 292 8.79 -18.55 -0.90
CA THR A 292 9.76 -19.12 0.05
C THR A 292 11.19 -18.63 -0.13
N ASN A 293 11.47 -17.85 -1.18
CA ASN A 293 12.81 -17.34 -1.44
C ASN A 293 12.87 -15.82 -1.24
N SER A 294 13.22 -15.38 -0.05
CA SER A 294 13.41 -13.93 0.18
C SER A 294 14.66 -13.34 -0.49
N SER A 295 15.49 -14.16 -1.17
CA SER A 295 16.72 -13.68 -1.82
C SER A 295 16.49 -13.08 -3.20
N ASP A 296 15.33 -13.33 -3.83
CA ASP A 296 14.90 -12.68 -5.07
C ASP A 296 13.82 -11.61 -4.87
N ASP A 297 13.46 -11.29 -3.62
CA ASP A 297 12.61 -10.14 -3.29
C ASP A 297 13.28 -8.84 -3.72
N PHE A 298 12.50 -7.94 -4.32
CA PHE A 298 12.99 -6.65 -4.76
C PHE A 298 11.98 -5.52 -4.54
N LEU A 299 12.47 -4.29 -4.45
CA LEU A 299 11.61 -3.12 -4.43
C LEU A 299 10.84 -3.03 -5.76
N ALA A 300 9.51 -2.98 -5.70
CA ALA A 300 8.68 -2.92 -6.90
C ALA A 300 9.06 -1.69 -7.74
N ARG A 301 9.21 -1.86 -9.06
CA ARG A 301 9.74 -0.81 -9.94
C ARG A 301 8.81 0.38 -10.03
N PHE A 302 7.50 0.15 -9.89
CA PHE A 302 6.52 1.23 -9.84
C PHE A 302 6.50 2.01 -8.52
N SER A 303 7.08 1.48 -7.43
CA SER A 303 6.94 2.08 -6.10
C SER A 303 7.55 3.46 -6.08
N ALA A 304 6.73 4.47 -5.82
CA ALA A 304 7.18 5.86 -5.68
C ALA A 304 8.24 5.99 -4.59
N ALA A 305 9.18 6.90 -4.83
CA ALA A 305 10.35 7.12 -4.00
C ALA A 305 10.49 8.61 -3.64
N GLY A 306 10.94 8.85 -2.42
CA GLY A 306 11.25 10.19 -1.93
C GLY A 306 12.59 10.73 -2.43
N PRO A 307 13.09 11.81 -1.83
CA PRO A 307 12.40 12.59 -0.79
C PRO A 307 11.11 13.25 -1.31
N THR A 308 10.27 13.74 -0.41
CA THR A 308 9.18 14.66 -0.80
C THR A 308 9.76 16.01 -1.25
N TYR A 309 8.92 16.86 -1.83
CA TYR A 309 9.31 18.22 -2.22
C TYR A 309 9.87 19.03 -1.04
N GLU A 310 9.27 18.89 0.15
CA GLU A 310 9.73 19.53 1.39
C GLU A 310 10.90 18.80 2.08
N GLY A 311 11.49 17.79 1.43
CA GLY A 311 12.70 17.13 1.90
C GLY A 311 12.49 16.01 2.92
N PHE A 312 11.26 15.51 3.09
CA PHE A 312 10.99 14.39 4.00
C PHE A 312 11.44 13.05 3.39
N VAL A 313 11.96 12.16 4.26
CA VAL A 313 12.22 10.76 3.89
C VAL A 313 10.89 10.04 3.81
N LYS A 314 10.54 9.58 2.60
CA LYS A 314 9.35 8.81 2.28
C LYS A 314 9.71 7.77 1.20
N PRO A 315 9.03 6.61 1.14
CA PRO A 315 8.06 6.12 2.11
C PRO A 315 8.72 5.83 3.47
N GLU A 316 7.92 5.75 4.53
CA GLU A 316 8.42 5.40 5.87
C GLU A 316 8.88 3.96 5.97
N LEU A 317 8.22 3.05 5.25
CA LEU A 317 8.53 1.63 5.19
C LEU A 317 7.93 1.02 3.93
N VAL A 318 8.22 -0.25 3.69
CA VAL A 318 7.64 -1.02 2.58
C VAL A 318 6.90 -2.26 3.06
N ALA A 319 5.94 -2.70 2.28
CA ALA A 319 5.19 -3.93 2.52
C ALA A 319 4.97 -4.68 1.18
N PRO A 320 4.56 -5.97 1.19
CA PRO A 320 4.26 -6.69 -0.03
C PRO A 320 3.20 -5.94 -0.85
N GLY A 321 3.52 -5.69 -2.11
CA GLY A 321 2.63 -4.99 -3.04
C GLY A 321 2.69 -5.53 -4.45
N GLY A 322 3.56 -6.49 -4.76
CA GLY A 322 3.52 -7.27 -6.00
C GLY A 322 2.64 -8.51 -5.84
N HIS A 323 1.85 -8.84 -6.87
CA HIS A 323 1.15 -10.14 -7.02
C HIS A 323 0.16 -10.47 -5.90
N ILE A 324 -0.42 -9.45 -5.30
CA ILE A 324 -1.28 -9.61 -4.13
C ILE A 324 -2.64 -10.13 -4.57
N LEU A 325 -3.02 -11.28 -4.01
CA LEU A 325 -4.28 -11.93 -4.29
C LEU A 325 -5.36 -11.47 -3.30
N GLY A 326 -6.41 -10.83 -3.81
CA GLY A 326 -7.52 -10.29 -3.02
C GLY A 326 -8.89 -10.65 -3.59
N PHE A 327 -9.96 -10.36 -2.84
CA PHE A 327 -11.32 -10.50 -3.33
C PHE A 327 -11.67 -9.37 -4.31
N MET A 328 -12.22 -9.69 -5.47
CA MET A 328 -12.78 -8.70 -6.38
C MET A 328 -14.11 -9.19 -6.94
N PRO A 329 -15.15 -8.33 -7.00
CA PRO A 329 -16.39 -8.71 -7.65
C PRO A 329 -16.18 -8.89 -9.16
N SER A 330 -16.74 -9.96 -9.73
CA SER A 330 -16.59 -10.30 -11.16
C SER A 330 -17.14 -9.23 -12.12
N ASP A 331 -18.06 -8.41 -11.65
CA ASP A 331 -18.64 -7.28 -12.38
C ASP A 331 -17.93 -5.95 -12.12
N GLY A 332 -16.85 -5.93 -11.31
CA GLY A 332 -15.99 -4.77 -11.16
C GLY A 332 -15.24 -4.44 -12.46
N LYS A 333 -15.06 -3.15 -12.74
CA LYS A 333 -14.37 -2.66 -13.95
C LYS A 333 -12.97 -3.28 -14.13
N LEU A 334 -12.18 -3.38 -13.04
CA LEU A 334 -10.84 -3.97 -13.10
C LEU A 334 -10.87 -5.46 -13.48
N ALA A 335 -11.81 -6.22 -12.92
CA ALA A 335 -12.00 -7.63 -13.28
C ALA A 335 -12.43 -7.81 -14.75
N GLN A 336 -13.22 -6.87 -15.28
CA GLN A 336 -13.64 -6.89 -16.68
C GLN A 336 -12.54 -6.45 -17.65
N ASP A 337 -11.73 -5.47 -17.27
CA ASP A 337 -10.63 -4.95 -18.09
C ASP A 337 -9.42 -5.88 -18.10
N HIS A 338 -9.20 -6.60 -17.00
CA HIS A 338 -8.08 -7.51 -16.80
C HIS A 338 -8.54 -8.92 -16.39
N PRO A 339 -9.35 -9.61 -17.22
CA PRO A 339 -9.86 -10.94 -16.92
C PRO A 339 -8.74 -11.98 -16.78
N GLU A 340 -7.53 -11.72 -17.30
CA GLU A 340 -6.36 -12.56 -17.14
C GLU A 340 -5.87 -12.71 -15.70
N PHE A 341 -6.19 -11.75 -14.82
CA PHE A 341 -5.84 -11.78 -13.39
C PHE A 341 -7.01 -12.16 -12.49
N PHE A 342 -8.20 -12.39 -13.06
CA PHE A 342 -9.37 -12.85 -12.34
C PHE A 342 -9.54 -14.37 -12.49
N ASP A 343 -9.80 -15.07 -11.38
CA ASP A 343 -9.91 -16.53 -11.40
C ASP A 343 -11.31 -17.06 -11.72
N GLY A 344 -12.31 -16.17 -11.86
CA GLY A 344 -13.69 -16.51 -12.18
C GLY A 344 -14.59 -16.77 -10.96
N ILE A 345 -14.02 -16.90 -9.75
CA ILE A 345 -14.78 -17.22 -8.52
C ILE A 345 -14.57 -16.19 -7.40
N GLY A 346 -13.95 -15.04 -7.70
CA GLY A 346 -13.86 -13.90 -6.80
C GLY A 346 -12.46 -13.56 -6.35
N TRP A 347 -11.41 -14.24 -6.86
CA TRP A 347 -10.03 -13.84 -6.61
C TRP A 347 -9.46 -13.05 -7.77
N PHE A 348 -8.72 -12.01 -7.43
CA PHE A 348 -8.04 -11.15 -8.39
C PHE A 348 -6.62 -10.86 -7.92
N MET A 349 -5.64 -11.02 -8.80
CA MET A 349 -4.24 -10.69 -8.55
C MET A 349 -3.95 -9.28 -9.00
N MET A 350 -3.37 -8.46 -8.12
CA MET A 350 -3.04 -7.07 -8.42
C MET A 350 -1.73 -6.65 -7.78
N SER A 351 -1.01 -5.75 -8.46
CA SER A 351 0.20 -5.11 -7.94
C SER A 351 -0.06 -3.62 -7.71
N GLY A 352 0.55 -3.05 -6.67
CA GLY A 352 0.48 -1.63 -6.35
C GLY A 352 0.88 -1.29 -4.91
N THR A 353 1.20 -0.03 -4.69
CA THR A 353 1.40 0.50 -3.32
C THR A 353 0.08 0.58 -2.53
N SER A 354 -1.07 0.52 -3.22
CA SER A 354 -2.39 0.34 -2.58
C SER A 354 -2.47 -0.91 -1.72
N GLN A 355 -1.95 -2.03 -2.23
CA GLN A 355 -1.96 -3.32 -1.56
C GLN A 355 -1.02 -3.31 -0.35
N ALA A 356 0.17 -2.72 -0.52
CA ALA A 356 1.13 -2.55 0.56
C ALA A 356 0.54 -1.70 1.72
N ALA A 357 -0.13 -0.59 1.41
CA ALA A 357 -0.84 0.23 2.39
C ALA A 357 -1.96 -0.53 3.10
N ALA A 358 -2.68 -1.41 2.40
CA ALA A 358 -3.70 -2.28 2.97
C ALA A 358 -3.09 -3.25 4.00
N ILE A 359 -1.97 -3.90 3.67
CA ILE A 359 -1.26 -4.79 4.59
C ILE A 359 -0.88 -4.05 5.88
N VAL A 360 -0.25 -2.88 5.76
CA VAL A 360 0.17 -2.08 6.92
C VAL A 360 -1.03 -1.59 7.75
N SER A 361 -2.16 -1.30 7.11
CA SER A 361 -3.41 -0.97 7.81
C SER A 361 -3.93 -2.14 8.63
N GLY A 362 -3.82 -3.37 8.12
CA GLY A 362 -4.12 -4.58 8.89
C GLY A 362 -3.14 -4.78 10.05
N ILE A 363 -1.83 -4.63 9.82
CA ILE A 363 -0.82 -4.78 10.89
C ILE A 363 -1.06 -3.77 12.00
N ALA A 364 -1.37 -2.51 11.65
CA ALA A 364 -1.73 -1.49 12.62
C ALA A 364 -2.93 -1.91 13.50
N ALA A 365 -3.92 -2.62 12.92
CA ALA A 365 -5.05 -3.15 13.69
C ALA A 365 -4.62 -4.27 14.65
N LEU A 366 -3.69 -5.14 14.25
CA LEU A 366 -3.11 -6.16 15.14
C LEU A 366 -2.37 -5.52 16.32
N VAL A 367 -1.60 -4.45 16.08
CA VAL A 367 -0.89 -3.71 17.15
C VAL A 367 -1.89 -3.05 18.11
N LEU A 368 -2.93 -2.41 17.58
CA LEU A 368 -3.94 -1.72 18.38
C LEU A 368 -4.86 -2.66 19.18
N GLU A 369 -5.01 -3.92 18.75
CA GLU A 369 -5.67 -4.94 19.59
C GLU A 369 -4.89 -5.19 20.88
N GLN A 370 -3.55 -5.25 20.80
CA GLN A 370 -2.70 -5.47 21.96
C GLN A 370 -2.52 -4.21 22.82
N ASP A 371 -2.52 -3.03 22.21
CA ASP A 371 -2.39 -1.76 22.92
C ASP A 371 -3.37 -0.71 22.38
N VAL A 372 -4.58 -0.73 22.93
CA VAL A 372 -5.69 0.11 22.47
C VAL A 372 -5.46 1.61 22.71
N ASN A 373 -4.52 2.00 23.57
CA ASN A 373 -4.34 3.40 23.98
C ASN A 373 -3.29 4.14 23.17
N LEU A 374 -2.63 3.48 22.20
CA LEU A 374 -1.60 4.13 21.40
C LEU A 374 -2.15 5.33 20.63
N SER A 375 -1.41 6.43 20.73
CA SER A 375 -1.54 7.55 19.81
C SER A 375 -1.05 7.17 18.41
N PRO A 376 -1.44 7.92 17.36
CA PRO A 376 -0.92 7.70 16.01
C PRO A 376 0.61 7.73 15.92
N ASP A 377 1.28 8.63 16.65
CA ASP A 377 2.75 8.72 16.67
C ASP A 377 3.40 7.51 17.34
N GLU A 378 2.86 7.03 18.45
CA GLU A 378 3.36 5.81 19.11
C GLU A 378 3.15 4.58 18.23
N LEU A 379 1.99 4.46 17.57
CA LEU A 379 1.73 3.38 16.62
C LEU A 379 2.67 3.45 15.41
N LYS A 380 2.88 4.65 14.84
CA LYS A 380 3.85 4.89 13.76
C LYS A 380 5.24 4.44 14.19
N CYS A 381 5.65 4.79 15.41
CA CYS A 381 6.95 4.43 15.95
C CYS A 381 7.13 2.91 16.09
N ARG A 382 6.11 2.18 16.60
CA ARG A 382 6.18 0.71 16.68
C ARG A 382 6.29 0.05 15.31
N LEU A 383 5.53 0.52 14.32
CA LEU A 383 5.59 -0.01 12.96
C LEU A 383 6.94 0.27 12.29
N LEU A 384 7.45 1.50 12.40
CA LEU A 384 8.79 1.85 11.94
C LEU A 384 9.84 0.94 12.59
N SER A 385 9.66 0.65 13.89
CA SER A 385 10.58 -0.17 14.68
C SER A 385 10.66 -1.65 14.29
N ALA A 386 9.77 -2.07 13.41
CA ALA A 386 9.66 -3.44 12.94
C ALA A 386 10.12 -3.60 11.47
N GLY A 387 10.49 -2.50 10.81
CA GLY A 387 11.03 -2.53 9.45
C GLY A 387 12.35 -3.30 9.38
N GLN A 388 12.45 -4.19 8.39
CA GLN A 388 13.64 -4.97 8.09
C GLN A 388 14.34 -4.37 6.87
N PRO A 389 15.40 -3.55 7.05
CA PRO A 389 16.05 -2.89 5.94
C PRO A 389 16.82 -3.88 5.06
N ALA A 390 16.72 -3.71 3.75
CA ALA A 390 17.53 -4.42 2.78
C ALA A 390 19.00 -4.00 2.93
N VAL A 391 19.85 -4.95 3.32
CA VAL A 391 21.29 -4.75 3.52
C VAL A 391 22.10 -5.70 2.62
N ASN A 392 23.27 -5.24 2.18
CA ASN A 392 24.21 -6.05 1.42
C ASN A 392 25.03 -6.96 2.35
N GLY A 393 25.88 -7.83 1.78
CA GLY A 393 26.73 -8.76 2.54
C GLY A 393 27.76 -8.09 3.48
N GLN A 394 27.90 -6.76 3.43
CA GLN A 394 28.74 -5.96 4.32
C GLN A 394 27.94 -5.24 5.41
N GLY A 395 26.61 -5.45 5.47
CA GLY A 395 25.70 -4.82 6.43
C GLY A 395 25.34 -3.37 6.11
N GLN A 396 25.67 -2.87 4.91
CA GLN A 396 25.27 -1.54 4.45
C GLN A 396 23.93 -1.62 3.72
N LEU A 397 23.16 -0.53 3.72
CA LEU A 397 21.89 -0.49 2.98
C LEU A 397 22.12 -0.81 1.50
N ALA A 398 21.40 -1.81 0.99
CA ALA A 398 21.41 -2.20 -0.41
C ALA A 398 20.47 -1.32 -1.25
N VAL A 399 19.46 -0.73 -0.61
CA VAL A 399 18.44 0.13 -1.23
C VAL A 399 18.43 1.48 -0.50
N SER A 400 18.19 2.57 -1.23
CA SER A 400 18.14 3.91 -0.64
C SER A 400 17.04 4.02 0.42
N ILE A 401 17.29 4.77 1.50
CA ILE A 401 16.26 5.06 2.51
C ILE A 401 15.06 5.80 1.91
N PHE A 402 15.26 6.57 0.84
CA PHE A 402 14.20 7.23 0.09
C PHE A 402 13.31 6.27 -0.72
N GLN A 403 13.69 4.99 -0.78
CA GLN A 403 12.95 3.97 -1.51
C GLN A 403 12.32 2.94 -0.57
N GLN A 404 13.08 2.50 0.45
CA GLN A 404 12.62 1.46 1.38
C GLN A 404 12.18 1.96 2.76
N GLY A 405 12.51 3.21 3.12
CA GLY A 405 12.29 3.71 4.48
C GLY A 405 13.02 2.87 5.53
N SER A 406 12.32 2.44 6.58
CA SER A 406 12.84 1.52 7.59
C SER A 406 12.92 0.06 7.12
N GLY A 407 12.41 -0.26 5.93
CA GLY A 407 12.47 -1.58 5.32
C GLY A 407 11.15 -2.33 5.31
N LEU A 408 11.21 -3.64 5.05
CA LEU A 408 10.03 -4.50 4.95
C LEU A 408 9.41 -4.72 6.33
N ILE A 409 8.12 -4.41 6.48
CA ILE A 409 7.43 -4.54 7.76
C ILE A 409 7.31 -6.00 8.25
N ASP A 410 7.61 -6.22 9.53
CA ASP A 410 7.37 -7.47 10.25
C ASP A 410 6.24 -7.27 11.28
N ALA A 411 5.07 -7.88 11.06
CA ALA A 411 3.90 -7.71 11.91
C ALA A 411 4.14 -8.22 13.33
N TYR A 412 4.83 -9.35 13.47
CA TYR A 412 5.14 -9.93 14.78
C TYR A 412 6.01 -8.98 15.60
N GLN A 413 7.08 -8.44 15.01
CA GLN A 413 7.93 -7.46 15.68
C GLN A 413 7.16 -6.18 16.01
N ALA A 414 6.27 -5.71 15.13
CA ALA A 414 5.48 -4.51 15.38
C ALA A 414 4.54 -4.66 16.58
N VAL A 415 3.86 -5.80 16.69
CA VAL A 415 2.93 -6.09 17.80
C VAL A 415 3.64 -6.17 19.15
N TYR A 416 4.83 -6.77 19.19
CA TYR A 416 5.60 -6.95 20.43
C TYR A 416 6.59 -5.82 20.71
N SER A 417 6.70 -4.82 19.83
CA SER A 417 7.55 -3.66 20.04
C SER A 417 7.02 -2.77 21.16
N SER A 418 7.94 -2.25 21.97
CA SER A 418 7.69 -1.21 22.97
C SER A 418 8.28 0.15 22.58
N ALA A 419 8.71 0.30 21.31
CA ALA A 419 9.25 1.55 20.80
C ALA A 419 8.22 2.69 20.91
N ALA A 420 8.69 3.85 21.36
CA ALA A 420 7.88 5.05 21.51
C ALA A 420 8.77 6.30 21.32
N GLY A 421 8.13 7.44 21.03
CA GLY A 421 8.82 8.73 20.91
C GLY A 421 9.72 8.87 19.68
N CYS A 422 9.51 8.07 18.63
CA CYS A 422 10.33 8.11 17.41
C CYS A 422 9.69 8.65 16.15
N ALA A 423 8.37 8.61 16.06
CA ALA A 423 7.68 9.24 14.97
C ALA A 423 7.51 10.75 15.22
N ASN A 424 7.52 11.52 14.12
CA ASN A 424 7.10 12.93 14.05
C ASN A 424 7.77 13.85 15.08
N GLN A 425 9.01 13.54 15.48
CA GLN A 425 9.75 14.37 16.43
C GLN A 425 10.05 15.74 15.82
N GLY A 426 9.75 16.80 16.57
CA GLY A 426 9.95 18.18 16.11
C GLY A 426 8.92 18.68 15.09
N LEU A 427 7.89 17.89 14.76
CA LEU A 427 6.74 18.33 13.96
C LEU A 427 5.59 18.76 14.88
N ASP A 428 4.74 19.65 14.39
CA ASP A 428 3.56 20.14 15.10
C ASP A 428 2.38 20.31 14.13
N VAL A 429 1.48 19.31 14.14
CA VAL A 429 0.31 19.28 13.26
C VAL A 429 -0.65 20.43 13.55
N ASP A 430 -0.72 20.91 14.79
CA ASP A 430 -1.58 22.04 15.16
C ASP A 430 -1.01 23.33 14.56
N ALA A 431 0.31 23.51 14.62
CA ALA A 431 0.98 24.67 14.06
C ALA A 431 0.89 24.72 12.52
N ASP A 432 1.02 23.56 11.85
CA ASP A 432 0.84 23.40 10.41
C ASP A 432 -0.59 23.75 9.98
N LEU A 433 -1.60 23.14 10.63
CA LEU A 433 -3.01 23.38 10.33
C LEU A 433 -3.45 24.82 10.64
N ALA A 434 -2.81 25.48 11.60
CA ALA A 434 -3.03 26.88 11.92
C ALA A 434 -2.28 27.85 10.98
N GLY A 435 -1.39 27.35 10.11
CA GLY A 435 -0.55 28.17 9.24
C GLY A 435 0.47 29.03 9.99
N THR A 436 0.84 28.62 11.22
CA THR A 436 1.76 29.38 12.08
C THR A 436 3.21 28.95 11.94
N SER A 437 3.45 27.69 11.57
CA SER A 437 4.78 27.14 11.31
C SER A 437 4.65 25.93 10.40
N HIS A 438 5.63 25.75 9.53
CA HIS A 438 5.72 24.63 8.59
C HIS A 438 7.09 23.98 8.69
N PHE A 439 7.14 22.69 8.39
CA PHE A 439 8.33 21.87 8.64
C PHE A 439 8.85 21.27 7.34
N GLY A 440 10.17 21.15 7.27
CA GLY A 440 10.84 20.44 6.18
C GLY A 440 11.68 19.29 6.71
N GLY A 441 11.86 18.29 5.87
CA GLY A 441 12.70 17.16 6.19
C GLY A 441 14.19 17.43 5.95
N ARG A 442 15.00 16.42 6.26
CA ARG A 442 16.48 16.53 6.28
C ARG A 442 17.14 16.18 4.95
N ALA A 443 16.36 15.84 3.94
CA ALA A 443 16.89 15.48 2.63
C ALA A 443 17.50 16.71 1.95
N ASN A 444 18.68 16.53 1.39
CA ASN A 444 19.40 17.53 0.61
C ASN A 444 19.81 16.92 -0.72
N GLN A 445 20.11 17.76 -1.69
CA GLN A 445 20.58 17.35 -3.01
C GLN A 445 21.98 17.89 -3.24
N ASP A 446 22.90 17.02 -3.67
CA ASP A 446 24.26 17.41 -4.02
C ASP A 446 24.34 18.06 -5.42
N GLU A 447 25.53 18.56 -5.79
CA GLU A 447 25.78 19.17 -7.10
C GLU A 447 25.53 18.22 -8.29
N ASN A 448 25.52 16.90 -8.06
CA ASN A 448 25.26 15.88 -9.07
C ASN A 448 23.78 15.46 -9.13
N GLY A 449 22.91 16.11 -8.35
CA GLY A 449 21.50 15.79 -8.26
C GLY A 449 21.18 14.57 -7.38
N GLN A 450 22.15 14.02 -6.65
CA GLN A 450 21.93 12.88 -5.75
C GLN A 450 21.39 13.34 -4.40
N TYR A 451 20.33 12.67 -3.94
CA TYR A 451 19.74 12.96 -2.64
C TYR A 451 20.48 12.26 -1.51
N TYR A 452 20.72 13.00 -0.43
CA TYR A 452 21.34 12.49 0.79
C TYR A 452 20.70 13.15 2.01
N ILE A 453 21.08 12.71 3.22
CA ILE A 453 20.55 13.26 4.46
C ILE A 453 21.66 14.01 5.20
N SER A 454 21.42 15.29 5.47
CA SER A 454 22.38 16.16 6.14
C SER A 454 22.69 15.69 7.56
N GLY A 455 23.97 15.63 7.91
CA GLY A 455 24.47 15.16 9.21
C GLY A 455 24.76 13.65 9.30
N LEU A 456 24.60 12.90 8.22
CA LEU A 456 25.05 11.50 8.08
C LEU A 456 26.23 11.35 7.10
N GLU A 457 26.81 12.47 6.66
CA GLU A 457 27.90 12.51 5.70
C GLU A 457 29.15 11.84 6.29
N GLY A 458 29.53 10.67 5.76
CA GLY A 458 30.76 9.96 6.12
C GLY A 458 30.64 8.87 7.19
N SER A 459 29.46 8.64 7.76
CA SER A 459 29.22 7.52 8.69
C SER A 459 27.89 6.84 8.37
N GLY A 460 27.94 5.83 7.50
CA GLY A 460 26.85 4.89 7.25
C GLY A 460 26.55 3.96 8.44
N TYR A 461 26.56 4.49 9.67
CA TYR A 461 26.17 3.77 10.86
C TYR A 461 24.72 4.13 11.18
N LEU A 462 23.80 3.31 10.66
CA LEU A 462 22.57 3.00 11.38
C LEU A 462 23.02 2.41 12.72
N TRP A 463 22.71 3.05 13.84
CA TRP A 463 22.92 2.40 15.13
C TRP A 463 22.01 1.16 15.15
N GLN A 464 22.52 0.03 15.65
CA GLN A 464 21.75 -1.22 15.76
C GLN A 464 20.44 -1.06 16.56
N ASP A 465 20.23 0.08 17.22
CA ASP A 465 19.02 0.46 17.95
C ASP A 465 18.48 1.86 17.58
N GLY A 466 18.83 2.43 16.42
CA GLY A 466 18.54 3.83 16.09
C GLY A 466 17.96 4.03 14.69
N TYR A 467 16.63 4.16 14.62
CA TYR A 467 15.90 4.62 13.45
C TYR A 467 16.35 6.02 13.03
N LEU A 468 16.31 6.29 11.72
CA LEU A 468 16.50 7.66 11.26
C LEU A 468 15.23 8.46 11.57
N TRP A 469 15.33 9.32 12.58
CA TRP A 469 14.24 10.18 13.02
C TRP A 469 13.83 11.12 11.89
N VAL A 470 12.52 11.22 11.65
CA VAL A 470 11.92 12.27 10.83
C VAL A 470 11.94 13.56 11.64
N ASP A 471 13.12 14.00 12.07
CA ASP A 471 13.27 15.31 12.70
C ASP A 471 12.96 16.35 11.62
N GLY A 472 11.83 17.04 11.76
CA GLY A 472 11.57 18.24 10.99
C GLY A 472 12.51 19.35 11.45
N TYR A 473 13.08 20.09 10.50
CA TYR A 473 13.64 21.40 10.82
C TYR A 473 12.57 22.46 10.54
N LEU A 474 12.49 23.45 11.43
CA LEU A 474 11.62 24.61 11.23
C LEU A 474 12.15 25.41 10.04
N TRP A 475 11.33 25.58 9.00
CA TRP A 475 11.60 26.58 7.97
C TRP A 475 11.27 27.95 8.56
N ALA A 476 12.29 28.72 8.91
CA ALA A 476 12.15 30.12 9.30
C ALA A 476 12.21 31.04 8.07
N ASP A 477 11.34 30.83 7.09
CA ASP A 477 11.14 31.77 5.97
C ASP A 477 9.88 32.63 6.16
N GLY A 478 9.49 32.84 7.43
CA GLY A 478 8.54 33.88 7.78
C GLY A 478 9.20 35.25 7.68
N TYR A 479 8.75 36.08 6.73
CA TYR A 479 8.98 37.52 6.80
C TYR A 479 8.63 38.02 8.21
N LEU A 480 9.65 38.45 8.96
CA LEU A 480 9.47 39.25 10.16
C LEU A 480 8.94 40.62 9.71
N TRP A 481 7.61 40.81 9.70
CA TRP A 481 7.04 42.15 9.78
C TRP A 481 7.31 42.68 11.19
N ALA A 482 8.54 43.14 11.42
CA ALA A 482 8.82 44.07 12.49
C ALA A 482 8.82 45.47 11.87
N ASP A 483 7.77 46.25 12.12
CA ASP A 483 7.82 47.71 12.01
C ASP A 483 8.73 48.32 13.11
N GLY A 484 9.91 47.72 13.33
CA GLY A 484 10.81 48.04 14.41
C GLY A 484 12.26 47.86 13.97
N TYR A 485 13.04 48.93 14.07
CA TYR A 485 14.49 48.92 13.84
C TYR A 485 15.19 47.93 14.79
N LEU A 486 15.89 46.95 14.21
CA LEU A 486 16.82 46.09 14.95
C LEU A 486 18.16 46.81 15.11
N TRP A 487 18.54 47.07 16.36
CA TRP A 487 19.87 47.57 16.70
C TRP A 487 20.85 46.39 16.72
N ALA A 488 21.88 46.46 15.88
CA ALA A 488 22.94 45.47 15.82
C ALA A 488 23.98 45.73 16.92
N ASP A 489 24.18 44.76 17.80
CA ASP A 489 25.40 44.62 18.63
C ASP A 489 25.69 43.12 18.92
N GLY A 490 25.58 42.27 17.89
CA GLY A 490 25.95 40.86 17.96
C GLY A 490 26.53 40.38 16.63
N TYR A 491 27.67 39.70 16.68
CA TYR A 491 28.37 39.17 15.50
C TYR A 491 27.54 38.08 14.81
N LEU A 492 27.31 38.23 13.50
CA LEU A 492 26.80 37.17 12.62
C LEU A 492 27.98 36.32 12.16
N TRP A 493 27.96 35.02 12.44
CA TRP A 493 28.86 34.06 11.79
C TRP A 493 28.18 33.60 10.50
N ALA A 494 28.74 33.99 9.36
CA ALA A 494 28.23 33.64 8.05
C ALA A 494 28.93 32.37 7.54
N ASP A 495 28.38 31.21 7.87
CA ASP A 495 28.70 29.92 7.23
C ASP A 495 27.44 29.32 6.55
N GLY A 496 26.61 30.16 5.93
CA GLY A 496 25.43 29.75 5.17
C GLY A 496 25.54 30.16 3.70
N TYR A 497 25.40 29.20 2.79
CA TYR A 497 25.26 29.46 1.35
C TYR A 497 23.92 30.14 1.07
N LEU A 498 23.98 31.28 0.36
CA LEU A 498 22.81 31.96 -0.17
C LEU A 498 22.47 31.30 -1.52
N TRP A 499 21.39 30.54 -1.59
CA TRP A 499 20.86 30.09 -2.87
C TRP A 499 20.13 31.27 -3.54
N ALA A 500 20.77 31.83 -4.56
CA ALA A 500 20.10 32.70 -5.51
C ALA A 500 19.62 31.80 -6.65
N ASP A 501 18.35 31.40 -6.61
CA ASP A 501 17.53 31.03 -7.78
C ASP A 501 16.08 30.80 -7.32
N GLY A 502 15.37 31.90 -7.09
CA GLY A 502 13.92 31.87 -6.84
C GLY A 502 13.17 31.57 -8.13
N TYR A 503 12.50 30.42 -8.20
CA TYR A 503 11.45 30.20 -9.20
C TYR A 503 10.18 30.91 -8.74
N LEU A 504 9.75 31.88 -9.55
CA LEU A 504 8.51 32.60 -9.39
C LEU A 504 7.35 31.72 -9.89
N TRP A 505 6.51 31.22 -8.99
CA TRP A 505 5.20 30.70 -9.38
C TRP A 505 4.17 31.81 -9.29
N VAL A 506 3.41 31.93 -10.37
CA VAL A 506 2.29 32.86 -10.51
C VAL A 506 1.12 32.24 -9.75
N ASP A 507 0.43 33.02 -8.91
CA ASP A 507 -0.84 32.64 -8.29
C ASP A 507 -1.84 32.18 -9.37
N SER A 508 -1.87 30.90 -9.68
CA SER A 508 -2.97 30.30 -10.41
C SER A 508 -3.97 29.81 -9.38
N HIS A 509 -5.11 30.49 -9.28
CA HIS A 509 -6.33 29.89 -8.73
C HIS A 509 -6.52 28.51 -9.38
N SER A 510 -6.30 27.44 -8.61
CA SER A 510 -6.52 26.08 -9.08
C SER A 510 -8.00 25.93 -9.41
N THR A 511 -8.28 25.65 -10.68
CA THR A 511 -9.57 25.09 -11.07
C THR A 511 -9.67 23.73 -10.37
N MET A 512 -10.77 23.48 -9.64
CA MET A 512 -11.11 22.23 -8.93
C MET A 512 -11.30 21.01 -9.88
N ALA A 513 -10.35 20.77 -10.78
CA ALA A 513 -10.45 19.81 -11.87
C ALA A 513 -9.34 18.74 -11.85
N ASP A 514 -8.52 18.68 -10.81
CA ASP A 514 -7.55 17.59 -10.65
C ASP A 514 -8.27 16.34 -10.15
N LYS A 515 -8.12 15.26 -10.92
CA LYS A 515 -8.69 13.95 -10.61
C LYS A 515 -7.79 13.23 -9.60
N ILE A 516 -8.39 12.70 -8.57
CA ILE A 516 -7.78 11.70 -7.69
C ILE A 516 -8.12 10.34 -8.28
N GLU A 517 -7.16 9.44 -8.34
CA GLU A 517 -7.42 8.09 -8.83
C GLU A 517 -7.03 7.07 -7.75
N ALA A 518 -7.72 5.93 -7.72
CA ALA A 518 -7.10 4.72 -7.21
C ALA A 518 -5.76 4.59 -7.94
N ASN A 519 -4.70 4.18 -7.24
CA ASN A 519 -3.37 4.17 -7.83
C ASN A 519 -3.39 3.56 -9.23
N VAL A 520 -2.74 4.26 -10.16
CA VAL A 520 -2.70 3.90 -11.58
C VAL A 520 -2.37 2.41 -11.71
N TRP A 521 -3.15 1.71 -12.53
CA TRP A 521 -2.91 0.31 -12.82
C TRP A 521 -1.46 0.12 -13.30
N VAL A 522 -0.77 -0.85 -12.70
CA VAL A 522 0.59 -1.25 -13.07
C VAL A 522 0.58 -2.69 -13.56
N SER A 523 1.51 -3.01 -14.45
CA SER A 523 1.75 -4.42 -14.80
C SER A 523 2.17 -5.20 -13.56
N GLN A 524 1.86 -6.49 -13.54
CA GLN A 524 2.41 -7.40 -12.53
C GLN A 524 3.95 -7.44 -12.69
N GLU A 525 4.69 -7.51 -11.57
CA GLU A 525 6.15 -7.27 -11.49
C GLU A 525 7.01 -8.49 -11.84
#